data_AF-A0A959KXI0-F1
#
_entry.id   AF-A0A959KXI0-F1
#
_cell.length_a   1.000
_cell.length_b   1.000
_cell.length_c   1.000
_cell.angle_alpha   90.00
_cell.angle_beta   90.00
_cell.angle_gamma   90.00
#
_symmetry.space_group_name_H-M   'P 1'
#
loop_
_entity.id
_entity.type
_entity.pdbx_description
1 polymer ?
#
loop_
_entity_poly.entity_id
_entity_poly.type
_entity_poly.pdbx_seq_one_letter_code
_entity_poly.pdbx_strand_id
1 'polypeptide(L)'
;MARHPLFPTLLLLLLLSLTGLGLRLFSDEAVNWPGFFSMMVFYALFFYLGSMAARGREEGGATGLMLAGRRLPLGLAIFTMSATWIGGGYINGTAEYTAAEGFGLVWVQAPWGYALSLMIGGLFFAGRMRRFRFRTMLDPLEQRFGKRMAAVLFLPALTGEIFWTAAILTALGTTFGTVLGLETSTAIVLSACIAIAYTAIGGLWSVAVTDVVQLLLLVVGLLVVVPFALAKVGGLGQAWSAYEAKMGPAASPWPSREALGSYYWFWWDYALLLMFGGIPWQV
;
A
#
# COMPACT_ATOMS: atom_id res chain seq x y z
N MET A 1 -19.46 -11.85 -22.37
CA MET A 1 -19.66 -13.18 -21.77
C MET A 1 -19.10 -13.11 -20.35
N ALA A 2 -19.95 -12.89 -19.34
CA ALA A 2 -19.49 -12.67 -17.97
C ALA A 2 -18.84 -13.96 -17.43
N ARG A 3 -17.51 -13.95 -17.27
CA ARG A 3 -16.76 -15.11 -16.76
C ARG A 3 -17.24 -15.43 -15.34
N HIS A 4 -17.34 -16.72 -15.01
CA HIS A 4 -17.73 -17.18 -13.68
C HIS A 4 -16.69 -16.69 -12.64
N PRO A 5 -17.09 -16.21 -11.45
CA PRO A 5 -16.20 -15.56 -10.48
C PRO A 5 -15.20 -16.54 -9.89
N LEU A 6 -15.52 -17.84 -9.98
CA LEU A 6 -14.61 -18.90 -9.59
C LEU A 6 -13.47 -19.12 -10.59
N PHE A 7 -13.61 -18.73 -11.86
CA PHE A 7 -12.59 -19.06 -12.87
C PHE A 7 -11.22 -18.41 -12.56
N PRO A 8 -11.11 -17.10 -12.25
CA PRO A 8 -9.84 -16.49 -11.86
C PRO A 8 -9.26 -17.10 -10.58
N THR A 9 -10.12 -17.37 -9.58
CA THR A 9 -9.72 -17.97 -8.31
C THR A 9 -9.20 -19.40 -8.49
N LEU A 10 -9.87 -20.22 -9.31
CA LEU A 10 -9.46 -21.58 -9.62
C LEU A 10 -8.16 -21.62 -10.42
N LEU A 11 -7.96 -20.67 -11.34
CA LEU A 11 -6.71 -20.53 -12.08
C LEU A 11 -5.54 -20.18 -11.16
N LEU A 12 -5.75 -19.27 -10.21
CA LEU A 12 -4.75 -18.94 -9.19
C LEU A 12 -4.43 -20.15 -8.31
N LEU A 13 -5.45 -20.84 -7.81
CA LEU A 13 -5.26 -22.03 -6.98
C LEU A 13 -4.52 -23.13 -7.74
N LEU A 14 -4.82 -23.32 -9.02
CA LEU A 14 -4.09 -24.25 -9.88
C LEU A 14 -2.62 -23.83 -10.03
N LEU A 15 -2.35 -22.56 -10.34
CA LEU A 15 -0.99 -22.04 -10.46
C LEU A 15 -0.21 -22.22 -9.16
N LEU A 16 -0.76 -21.81 -8.02
CA LEU A 16 -0.14 -21.97 -6.71
C LEU A 16 0.07 -23.45 -6.38
N SER A 17 -0.92 -24.31 -6.65
CA SER A 17 -0.78 -25.76 -6.42
C SER A 17 0.32 -26.38 -7.28
N LEU A 18 0.45 -25.96 -8.54
CA LEU A 18 1.54 -26.39 -9.44
C LEU A 18 2.90 -25.87 -8.95
N THR A 19 2.98 -24.64 -8.45
CA THR A 19 4.20 -24.10 -7.84
C THR A 19 4.57 -24.90 -6.59
N GLY A 20 3.62 -25.18 -5.69
CA GLY A 20 3.85 -25.99 -4.50
C GLY A 20 4.27 -27.43 -4.83
N LEU A 21 3.65 -28.04 -5.83
CA LEU A 21 4.03 -29.37 -6.32
C LEU A 21 5.43 -29.36 -6.95
N GLY A 22 5.75 -28.33 -7.71
CA GLY A 22 7.08 -28.11 -8.28
C GLY A 22 8.16 -27.95 -7.20
N LEU A 23 7.89 -27.14 -6.18
CA LEU A 23 8.80 -26.97 -5.04
C LEU A 23 8.99 -28.29 -4.28
N ARG A 24 7.91 -29.05 -4.06
CA ARG A 24 8.00 -30.35 -3.37
C ARG A 24 8.78 -31.41 -4.14
N LEU A 25 8.71 -31.40 -5.47
CA LEU A 25 9.28 -32.44 -6.33
C LEU A 25 10.69 -32.10 -6.83
N PHE A 26 11.03 -30.81 -6.94
CA PHE A 26 12.27 -30.35 -7.58
C PHE A 26 13.13 -29.44 -6.71
N SER A 27 12.70 -29.11 -5.49
CA SER A 27 13.46 -28.25 -4.58
C SER A 27 13.70 -28.96 -3.25
N ASP A 28 14.96 -28.98 -2.81
CA ASP A 28 15.38 -29.44 -1.48
C ASP A 28 15.21 -28.34 -0.40
N GLU A 29 14.59 -27.21 -0.75
CA GLU A 29 14.36 -26.06 0.13
C GLU A 29 13.33 -26.40 1.23
N ALA A 30 13.58 -25.90 2.44
CA ALA A 30 12.71 -26.08 3.59
C ALA A 30 11.46 -25.18 3.48
N VAL A 31 10.48 -25.59 2.67
CA VAL A 31 9.21 -24.86 2.51
C VAL A 31 8.41 -24.89 3.81
N ASN A 32 7.95 -23.73 4.27
CA ASN A 32 6.99 -23.65 5.37
C ASN A 32 5.59 -23.98 4.85
N TRP A 33 5.26 -25.28 4.82
CA TRP A 33 3.97 -25.78 4.33
C TRP A 33 2.75 -25.12 5.02
N PRO A 34 2.70 -24.96 6.36
CA PRO A 34 1.62 -24.21 7.00
C PRO A 34 1.46 -22.78 6.49
N GLY A 35 2.57 -22.06 6.32
CA GLY A 35 2.59 -20.70 5.77
C GLY A 35 2.11 -20.66 4.32
N PHE A 36 2.56 -21.61 3.51
CA PHE A 36 2.15 -21.73 2.11
C PHE A 36 0.64 -21.98 1.95
N PHE A 37 0.07 -22.93 2.71
CA PHE A 37 -1.37 -23.17 2.68
C PHE A 37 -2.17 -21.96 3.15
N SER A 38 -1.71 -21.29 4.21
CA SER A 38 -2.35 -20.06 4.71
C SER A 38 -2.36 -18.96 3.65
N MET A 39 -1.22 -18.77 2.97
CA MET A 39 -1.08 -17.84 1.85
C MET A 39 -2.02 -18.18 0.70
N MET A 40 -2.13 -19.46 0.32
CA MET A 40 -2.98 -19.91 -0.77
C MET A 40 -4.47 -19.67 -0.48
N VAL A 41 -4.91 -19.95 0.75
CA VAL A 41 -6.28 -19.64 1.21
C VAL A 41 -6.54 -18.13 1.20
N PHE A 42 -5.58 -17.36 1.71
CA PHE A 42 -5.64 -15.90 1.75
C PHE A 42 -5.82 -15.32 0.34
N TYR A 43 -4.96 -15.66 -0.61
CA TYR A 43 -5.06 -15.19 -2.00
C TYR A 43 -6.33 -15.66 -2.70
N ALA A 44 -6.77 -16.90 -2.48
CA ALA A 44 -8.02 -17.41 -3.05
C ALA A 44 -9.23 -16.60 -2.57
N LEU A 45 -9.26 -16.21 -1.30
CA LEU A 45 -10.31 -15.35 -0.74
C LEU A 45 -10.33 -13.99 -1.44
N PHE A 46 -9.21 -13.29 -1.61
CA PHE A 46 -9.21 -11.97 -2.26
C PHE A 46 -9.54 -12.05 -3.74
N PHE A 47 -9.01 -13.04 -4.45
CA PHE A 47 -9.36 -13.23 -5.86
C PHE A 47 -10.85 -13.52 -6.03
N TYR A 48 -11.44 -14.29 -5.11
CA TYR A 48 -12.88 -14.54 -5.12
C TYR A 48 -13.70 -13.29 -4.83
N LEU A 49 -13.33 -12.53 -3.79
CA LEU A 49 -14.00 -11.28 -3.45
C LEU A 49 -13.87 -10.22 -4.56
N GLY A 50 -12.68 -10.11 -5.15
CA GLY A 50 -12.38 -9.22 -6.25
C GLY A 50 -13.15 -9.58 -7.53
N SER A 51 -13.16 -10.86 -7.92
CA SER A 51 -13.90 -11.33 -9.08
C SER A 51 -15.42 -11.19 -8.91
N MET A 52 -15.92 -11.35 -7.68
CA MET A 52 -17.31 -11.09 -7.34
C MET A 52 -17.65 -9.59 -7.41
N ALA A 53 -16.75 -8.72 -6.94
CA ALA A 53 -16.94 -7.28 -6.98
C ALA A 53 -16.89 -6.69 -8.40
N ALA A 54 -16.11 -7.32 -9.29
CA ALA A 54 -16.03 -6.97 -10.71
C ALA A 54 -17.29 -7.35 -11.52
N ARG A 55 -18.09 -8.32 -11.04
CA ARG A 55 -19.28 -8.77 -11.76
C ARG A 55 -20.32 -7.66 -11.95
N GLY A 56 -20.79 -7.54 -13.19
CA GLY A 56 -21.90 -6.63 -13.54
C GLY A 56 -21.54 -5.15 -13.50
N ARG A 57 -20.25 -4.81 -13.35
CA ARG A 57 -19.75 -3.43 -13.30
C ARG A 57 -18.80 -3.09 -14.46
N GLU A 58 -18.76 -3.96 -15.48
CA GLU A 58 -18.00 -3.83 -16.73
C GLU A 58 -18.64 -2.88 -17.76
N GLU A 59 -19.43 -1.90 -17.34
CA GLU A 59 -20.00 -0.93 -18.28
C GLU A 59 -19.03 0.24 -18.50
N GLY A 60 -18.55 0.40 -19.75
CA GLY A 60 -17.93 1.67 -20.21
C GLY A 60 -16.43 1.63 -20.62
N GLY A 61 -15.86 0.47 -20.93
CA GLY A 61 -14.49 0.36 -21.47
C GLY A 61 -13.42 0.93 -20.52
N ALA A 62 -12.46 1.70 -21.03
CA ALA A 62 -11.37 2.27 -20.22
C ALA A 62 -11.87 3.15 -19.05
N THR A 63 -13.03 3.80 -19.17
CA THR A 63 -13.60 4.61 -18.08
C THR A 63 -14.20 3.73 -16.98
N GLY A 64 -14.80 2.59 -17.33
CA GLY A 64 -15.27 1.60 -16.37
C GLY A 64 -14.11 0.98 -15.60
N LEU A 65 -13.03 0.64 -16.31
CA LEU A 65 -11.82 0.04 -15.74
C LEU A 65 -11.05 1.01 -14.83
N MET A 66 -10.79 2.24 -15.29
CA MET A 66 -9.92 3.21 -14.59
C MET A 66 -10.66 4.08 -13.57
N LEU A 67 -11.96 4.31 -13.72
CA LEU A 67 -12.71 5.24 -12.87
C LEU A 67 -13.89 4.58 -12.13
N ALA A 68 -14.06 3.25 -12.23
CA ALA A 68 -15.18 2.53 -11.63
C ALA A 68 -16.55 3.15 -12.02
N GLY A 69 -16.63 3.74 -13.22
CA GLY A 69 -17.80 4.46 -13.72
C GLY A 69 -18.17 5.72 -12.92
N ARG A 70 -17.29 6.23 -12.04
CA ARG A 70 -17.53 7.33 -11.08
C ARG A 70 -18.69 7.07 -10.12
N ARG A 71 -18.96 5.79 -9.84
CA ARG A 71 -20.08 5.32 -8.99
C ARG A 71 -19.62 4.70 -7.67
N LEU A 72 -18.34 4.85 -7.29
CA LEU A 72 -17.85 4.36 -6.00
C LEU A 72 -18.53 5.11 -4.85
N PRO A 73 -19.16 4.40 -3.89
CA PRO A 73 -19.68 4.99 -2.67
C PRO A 73 -18.56 5.67 -1.88
N LEU A 74 -18.87 6.80 -1.23
CA LEU A 74 -17.88 7.59 -0.49
C LEU A 74 -17.13 6.76 0.57
N GLY A 75 -17.84 5.91 1.33
CA GLY A 75 -17.20 5.04 2.33
C GLY A 75 -16.17 4.10 1.70
N LEU A 76 -16.53 3.45 0.58
CA LEU A 76 -15.62 2.58 -0.15
C LEU A 76 -14.41 3.35 -0.70
N ALA A 77 -14.64 4.57 -1.22
CA ALA A 77 -13.59 5.45 -1.73
C ALA A 77 -12.61 5.88 -0.62
N ILE A 78 -13.09 6.21 0.58
CA ILE A 78 -12.22 6.59 1.72
C ILE A 78 -11.31 5.41 2.11
N PHE A 79 -11.87 4.21 2.22
CA PHE A 79 -11.10 3.03 2.62
C PHE A 79 -10.08 2.60 1.56
N THR A 80 -10.44 2.56 0.27
CA THR A 80 -9.48 2.21 -0.81
C THR A 80 -8.36 3.25 -0.94
N MET A 81 -8.68 4.55 -0.83
CA MET A 81 -7.66 5.60 -0.81
C MET A 81 -6.71 5.47 0.37
N SER A 82 -7.23 5.10 1.55
CA SER A 82 -6.41 4.85 2.74
C SER A 82 -5.56 3.58 2.61
N ALA A 83 -6.16 2.50 2.08
CA ALA A 83 -5.50 1.21 1.89
C ALA A 83 -4.35 1.27 0.89
N THR A 84 -4.45 2.12 -0.14
CA THR A 84 -3.40 2.34 -1.14
C THR A 84 -2.07 2.76 -0.49
N TRP A 85 -2.14 3.45 0.66
CA TRP A 85 -0.97 3.97 1.35
C TRP A 85 -0.42 3.02 2.43
N ILE A 86 -1.32 2.28 3.07
CA ILE A 86 -0.98 1.35 4.16
C ILE A 86 -0.55 0.01 3.54
N GLY A 87 0.70 -0.04 3.07
CA GLY A 87 1.32 -1.23 2.48
C GLY A 87 2.39 -1.89 3.36
N GLY A 88 2.88 -3.06 2.94
CA GLY A 88 3.95 -3.78 3.65
C GLY A 88 5.25 -2.99 3.74
N GLY A 89 5.64 -2.27 2.68
CA GLY A 89 6.79 -1.37 2.70
C GLY A 89 6.63 -0.21 3.69
N TYR A 90 5.42 0.34 3.80
CA TYR A 90 5.11 1.39 4.76
C TYR A 90 5.21 0.89 6.22
N ILE A 91 4.63 -0.27 6.52
CA ILE A 91 4.66 -0.86 7.88
C ILE A 91 6.08 -1.24 8.28
N ASN A 92 6.78 -1.99 7.43
CA ASN A 92 8.14 -2.44 7.72
C ASN A 92 9.11 -1.25 7.81
N GLY A 93 9.01 -0.31 6.87
CA GLY A 93 9.84 0.90 6.87
C GLY A 93 9.59 1.77 8.10
N THR A 94 8.33 1.94 8.51
CA THR A 94 8.00 2.69 9.74
C THR A 94 8.54 1.99 10.99
N ALA A 95 8.45 0.66 11.05
CA ALA A 95 8.98 -0.13 12.16
C ALA A 95 10.50 -0.03 12.24
N GLU A 96 11.20 -0.19 11.12
CA GLU A 96 12.66 -0.05 11.01
C GLU A 96 13.10 1.36 11.41
N TYR A 97 12.45 2.38 10.87
CA TYR A 97 12.78 3.78 11.15
C TYR A 97 12.53 4.17 12.61
N THR A 98 11.52 3.59 13.25
CA THR A 98 11.28 3.81 14.69
C THR A 98 12.34 3.10 15.55
N ALA A 99 12.81 1.92 15.12
CA ALA A 99 13.78 1.11 15.83
C ALA A 99 15.22 1.64 15.68
N ALA A 100 15.58 2.19 14.52
CA ALA A 100 16.91 2.67 14.18
C ALA A 100 17.47 3.70 15.18
N GLU A 101 18.79 3.68 15.38
CA GLU A 101 19.47 4.63 16.27
C GLU A 101 19.36 6.06 15.75
N GLY A 102 19.13 7.03 16.65
CA GLY A 102 18.90 8.44 16.29
C GLY A 102 17.51 8.76 15.72
N PHE A 103 16.73 7.73 15.37
CA PHE A 103 15.35 7.86 14.91
C PHE A 103 14.37 7.27 15.93
N GLY A 104 13.09 7.61 15.79
CA GLY A 104 12.07 7.25 16.76
C GLY A 104 10.69 7.70 16.30
N LEU A 105 9.68 7.48 17.16
CA LEU A 105 8.27 7.74 16.84
C LEU A 105 8.01 9.17 16.34
N VAL A 106 8.76 10.16 16.85
CA VAL A 106 8.69 11.57 16.42
C VAL A 106 8.89 11.77 14.92
N TRP A 107 9.64 10.87 14.26
CA TRP A 107 9.89 10.96 12.83
C TRP A 107 8.87 10.19 11.98
N VAL A 108 7.93 9.48 12.61
CA VAL A 108 6.83 8.79 11.95
C VAL A 108 5.72 9.79 11.62
N GLN A 109 6.03 10.71 10.71
CA GLN A 109 5.12 11.80 10.33
C GLN A 109 4.12 11.40 9.24
N ALA A 110 4.50 10.40 8.45
CA ALA A 110 3.75 9.86 7.34
C ALA A 110 2.23 9.68 7.60
N PRO A 111 1.77 9.00 8.67
CA PRO A 111 0.33 8.74 8.83
C PRO A 111 -0.52 10.02 8.89
N TRP A 112 -0.07 11.04 9.63
CA TRP A 112 -0.81 12.30 9.71
C TRP A 112 -0.51 13.24 8.54
N GLY A 113 0.71 13.22 8.00
CA GLY A 113 1.08 14.01 6.82
C GLY A 113 0.25 13.66 5.59
N TYR A 114 0.13 12.36 5.27
CA TYR A 114 -0.69 11.92 4.13
C TYR A 114 -2.19 12.04 4.40
N ALA A 115 -2.66 11.86 5.65
CA ALA A 115 -4.05 12.14 5.99
C ALA A 115 -4.42 13.60 5.70
N LEU A 116 -3.56 14.54 6.07
CA LEU A 116 -3.75 15.96 5.76
C LEU A 116 -3.63 16.24 4.25
N SER A 117 -2.70 15.60 3.54
CA SER A 117 -2.60 15.69 2.08
C SER A 117 -3.92 15.29 1.40
N LEU A 118 -4.51 14.16 1.79
CA LEU A 118 -5.80 13.71 1.26
C LEU A 118 -6.94 14.68 1.58
N MET A 119 -6.97 15.22 2.80
CA MET A 119 -7.99 16.20 3.20
C MET A 119 -7.87 17.50 2.40
N ILE A 120 -6.66 18.05 2.27
CA ILE A 120 -6.39 19.29 1.53
C ILE A 120 -6.64 19.06 0.03
N GLY A 121 -6.10 17.98 -0.53
CA GLY A 121 -6.31 17.57 -1.92
C GLY A 121 -7.79 17.42 -2.26
N GLY A 122 -8.53 16.70 -1.41
CA GLY A 122 -9.96 16.50 -1.52
C GLY A 122 -10.77 17.79 -1.45
N LEU A 123 -10.46 18.67 -0.50
CA LEU A 123 -11.21 19.91 -0.28
C LEU A 123 -11.03 20.92 -1.42
N PHE A 124 -9.80 21.11 -1.89
CA PHE A 124 -9.47 22.16 -2.87
C PHE A 124 -9.50 21.69 -4.32
N PHE A 125 -9.09 20.46 -4.62
CA PHE A 125 -8.87 20.00 -6.00
C PHE A 125 -9.96 19.04 -6.51
N ALA A 126 -10.46 18.12 -5.68
CA ALA A 126 -11.38 17.07 -6.15
C ALA A 126 -12.66 17.62 -6.79
N GLY A 127 -13.23 18.69 -6.22
CA GLY A 127 -14.41 19.36 -6.78
C GLY A 127 -14.16 19.94 -8.18
N ARG A 128 -12.99 20.57 -8.38
CA ARG A 128 -12.61 21.13 -9.68
C ARG A 128 -12.34 20.03 -10.70
N MET A 129 -11.57 19.01 -10.32
CA MET A 129 -11.26 17.88 -11.19
C MET A 129 -12.50 17.13 -11.67
N ARG A 130 -13.48 16.94 -10.78
CA ARG A 130 -14.75 16.32 -11.13
C ARG A 130 -15.57 17.15 -12.12
N ARG A 131 -15.60 18.48 -11.98
CA ARG A 131 -16.32 19.39 -12.90
C ARG A 131 -15.76 19.33 -14.32
N PHE A 132 -14.44 19.32 -14.47
CA PHE A 132 -13.77 19.22 -15.77
C PHE A 132 -13.69 17.79 -16.33
N ARG A 133 -14.19 16.79 -15.58
CA ARG A 133 -14.14 15.37 -15.95
C ARG A 133 -12.74 14.86 -16.26
N PHE A 134 -11.72 15.46 -15.64
CA PHE A 134 -10.35 14.97 -15.72
C PHE A 134 -10.26 13.51 -15.23
N ARG A 135 -9.27 12.81 -15.79
CA ARG A 135 -8.92 11.42 -15.51
C ARG A 135 -7.62 11.32 -14.75
N THR A 136 -6.67 12.23 -14.98
CA THR A 136 -5.37 12.26 -14.31
C THR A 136 -5.07 13.65 -13.75
N MET A 137 -4.10 13.73 -12.83
CA MET A 137 -3.57 14.99 -12.30
C MET A 137 -2.85 15.85 -13.32
N LEU A 138 -2.45 15.23 -14.43
CA LEU A 138 -1.75 15.92 -15.51
C LEU A 138 -2.74 16.53 -16.51
N ASP A 139 -4.01 16.13 -16.53
CA ASP A 139 -5.00 16.67 -17.47
C ASP A 139 -5.17 18.20 -17.37
N PRO A 140 -5.24 18.84 -16.18
CA PRO A 140 -5.26 20.30 -16.09
C PRO A 140 -4.00 20.95 -16.69
N LEU A 141 -2.85 20.29 -16.54
CA LEU A 141 -1.56 20.77 -17.05
C LEU A 141 -1.46 20.56 -18.56
N GLU A 142 -2.00 19.46 -19.09
CA GLU A 142 -2.16 19.21 -20.52
C GLU A 142 -3.06 20.27 -21.15
N GLN A 143 -4.20 20.58 -20.52
CA GLN A 143 -5.12 21.59 -21.03
C GLN A 143 -4.48 22.99 -21.08
N ARG A 144 -3.62 23.32 -20.12
CA ARG A 144 -3.00 24.65 -20.00
C ARG A 144 -1.72 24.80 -20.82
N PHE A 145 -0.86 23.79 -20.83
CA PHE A 145 0.50 23.85 -21.40
C PHE A 145 0.70 22.96 -22.63
N GLY A 146 -0.33 22.19 -23.00
CA GLY A 146 -0.31 21.27 -24.13
C GLY A 146 0.35 19.93 -23.81
N LYS A 147 0.15 18.98 -24.74
CA LYS A 147 0.55 17.57 -24.60
C LYS A 147 2.06 17.36 -24.38
N ARG A 148 2.89 18.19 -25.01
CA ARG A 148 4.36 18.07 -24.89
C ARG A 148 4.82 18.35 -23.47
N MET A 149 4.28 19.40 -22.84
CA MET A 149 4.64 19.72 -21.46
C MET A 149 4.08 18.70 -20.48
N ALA A 150 2.84 18.24 -20.67
CA ALA A 150 2.26 17.17 -19.85
C ALA A 150 3.09 15.88 -19.90
N ALA A 151 3.62 15.50 -21.06
CA ALA A 151 4.50 14.33 -21.19
C ALA A 151 5.82 14.49 -20.42
N VAL A 152 6.41 15.68 -20.40
CA VAL A 152 7.61 15.95 -19.59
C VAL A 152 7.29 15.89 -18.11
N LEU A 153 6.16 16.47 -17.69
CA LEU A 153 5.70 16.47 -16.29
C LEU A 153 5.27 15.07 -15.80
N PHE A 154 4.97 14.15 -16.72
CA PHE A 154 4.70 12.75 -16.40
C PHE A 154 5.95 11.97 -16.00
N LEU A 155 7.14 12.33 -16.50
CA LEU A 155 8.36 11.55 -16.26
C LEU A 155 8.71 11.43 -14.77
N PRO A 156 8.73 12.52 -13.96
CA PRO A 156 8.99 12.40 -12.53
C PRO A 156 7.95 11.55 -11.80
N ALA A 157 6.67 11.68 -12.14
CA ALA A 157 5.59 10.90 -11.55
C ALA A 157 5.76 9.40 -11.87
N LEU A 158 6.06 9.07 -13.13
CA LEU A 158 6.32 7.69 -13.56
C LEU A 158 7.53 7.09 -12.83
N THR A 159 8.64 7.83 -12.75
CA THR A 159 9.84 7.38 -12.03
C THR A 159 9.55 7.12 -10.55
N GLY A 160 8.78 8.01 -9.92
CA GLY A 160 8.31 7.80 -8.56
C GLY A 160 7.51 6.51 -8.40
N GLU A 161 6.51 6.29 -9.25
CA GLU A 161 5.66 5.09 -9.20
C GLU A 161 6.47 3.80 -9.42
N ILE A 162 7.51 3.85 -10.27
CA ILE A 162 8.43 2.71 -10.46
C ILE A 162 9.17 2.40 -9.15
N PHE A 163 9.73 3.42 -8.48
CA PHE A 163 10.44 3.20 -7.22
C PHE A 163 9.52 2.71 -6.10
N TRP A 164 8.31 3.29 -6.00
CA TRP A 164 7.31 2.87 -5.03
C TRP A 164 6.87 1.42 -5.25
N THR A 165 6.56 1.06 -6.50
CA THR A 165 6.19 -0.31 -6.88
C THR A 165 7.32 -1.29 -6.60
N ALA A 166 8.57 -0.92 -6.91
CA ALA A 166 9.74 -1.75 -6.62
C ALA A 166 9.87 -2.03 -5.11
N ALA A 167 9.72 -1.02 -4.25
CA ALA A 167 9.79 -1.18 -2.80
C ALA A 167 8.70 -2.12 -2.26
N ILE A 168 7.46 -2.01 -2.75
CA ILE A 168 6.35 -2.89 -2.36
C ILE A 168 6.59 -4.32 -2.84
N LEU A 169 7.05 -4.49 -4.08
CA LEU A 169 7.37 -5.81 -4.64
C LEU A 169 8.52 -6.48 -3.90
N THR A 170 9.53 -5.73 -3.48
CA THR A 170 10.60 -6.25 -2.62
C THR A 170 10.06 -6.71 -1.27
N ALA A 171 9.25 -5.90 -0.59
CA ALA A 171 8.66 -6.30 0.70
C ALA A 171 7.78 -7.56 0.58
N LEU A 172 6.97 -7.63 -0.49
CA LEU A 172 6.14 -8.79 -0.80
C LEU A 172 7.00 -10.03 -1.13
N GLY A 173 8.02 -9.86 -1.96
CA GLY A 173 8.93 -10.93 -2.36
C GLY A 173 9.78 -11.47 -1.21
N THR A 174 10.25 -10.62 -0.29
CA THR A 174 10.92 -11.07 0.93
C THR A 174 9.99 -11.93 1.80
N THR A 175 8.73 -11.51 1.94
CA THR A 175 7.74 -12.31 2.68
C THR A 175 7.51 -13.66 2.00
N PHE A 176 7.35 -13.68 0.67
CA PHE A 176 7.23 -14.92 -0.11
C PHE A 176 8.47 -15.81 0.02
N GLY A 177 9.67 -15.24 -0.07
CA GLY A 177 10.93 -15.95 0.07
C GLY A 177 11.03 -16.67 1.42
N THR A 178 10.65 -16.00 2.51
CA THR A 178 10.66 -16.61 3.86
C THR A 178 9.64 -17.76 4.02
N VAL A 179 8.50 -17.69 3.34
CA VAL A 179 7.45 -18.73 3.43
C VAL A 179 7.78 -19.92 2.52
N LEU A 180 8.26 -19.63 1.32
CA LEU A 180 8.50 -20.62 0.26
C LEU A 180 9.91 -21.20 0.27
N GLY A 181 10.84 -20.64 1.07
CA GLY A 181 12.25 -20.99 0.98
C GLY A 181 12.86 -20.60 -0.37
N LEU A 182 12.34 -19.56 -1.02
CA LEU A 182 12.83 -19.13 -2.33
C LEU A 182 13.86 -18.01 -2.19
N GLU A 183 14.83 -17.99 -3.10
CA GLU A 183 15.70 -16.83 -3.29
C GLU A 183 14.83 -15.58 -3.54
N THR A 184 15.18 -14.48 -2.86
CA THR A 184 14.43 -13.21 -2.90
C THR A 184 14.13 -12.73 -4.32
N SER A 185 15.10 -12.82 -5.24
CA SER A 185 14.92 -12.41 -6.64
C SER A 185 13.79 -13.17 -7.33
N THR A 186 13.78 -14.50 -7.16
CA THR A 186 12.75 -15.39 -7.74
C THR A 186 11.39 -15.15 -7.10
N ALA A 187 11.36 -14.95 -5.78
CA ALA A 187 10.13 -14.64 -5.06
C ALA A 187 9.50 -13.31 -5.52
N ILE A 188 10.31 -12.27 -5.73
CA ILE A 188 9.85 -10.96 -6.24
C ILE A 188 9.19 -11.12 -7.62
N VAL A 189 9.84 -11.84 -8.55
CA VAL A 189 9.30 -12.04 -9.91
C VAL A 189 7.98 -12.80 -9.87
N LEU A 190 7.89 -13.86 -9.06
CA LEU A 190 6.66 -14.63 -8.89
C LEU A 190 5.52 -13.75 -8.33
N SER A 191 5.80 -12.99 -7.27
CA SER A 191 4.84 -12.07 -6.66
C SER A 191 4.37 -10.99 -7.65
N ALA A 192 5.27 -10.45 -8.47
CA ALA A 192 4.92 -9.47 -9.50
C ALA A 192 4.00 -10.06 -10.59
N CYS A 193 4.29 -11.26 -11.07
CA CYS A 193 3.44 -11.96 -12.04
C CYS A 193 2.02 -12.19 -11.51
N ILE A 194 1.89 -12.64 -10.26
CA ILE A 194 0.58 -12.80 -9.61
C ILE A 194 -0.12 -11.45 -9.50
N ALA A 195 0.61 -10.40 -9.09
CA ALA A 195 0.07 -9.06 -8.91
C ALA A 195 -0.51 -8.46 -10.20
N ILE A 196 0.25 -8.56 -11.28
CA ILE A 196 -0.15 -8.09 -12.62
C ILE A 196 -1.38 -8.87 -13.11
N ALA A 197 -1.37 -10.20 -12.97
CA ALA A 197 -2.45 -11.04 -13.46
C ALA A 197 -3.80 -10.69 -12.80
N TYR A 198 -3.82 -10.45 -11.48
CA TYR A 198 -5.08 -10.12 -10.79
C TYR A 198 -5.55 -8.70 -11.07
N THR A 199 -4.63 -7.75 -11.15
CA THR A 199 -4.96 -6.34 -11.39
C THR A 199 -5.52 -6.15 -12.80
N ALA A 200 -4.93 -6.84 -13.79
CA ALA A 200 -5.38 -6.80 -15.17
C ALA A 200 -6.79 -7.37 -15.37
N ILE A 201 -7.19 -8.36 -14.56
CA ILE A 201 -8.49 -9.03 -14.67
C ILE A 201 -9.58 -8.31 -13.85
N GLY A 202 -9.23 -7.68 -12.72
CA GLY A 202 -10.21 -7.19 -11.74
C GLY A 202 -10.74 -5.76 -11.96
N GLY A 203 -9.92 -4.83 -12.45
CA GLY A 203 -10.29 -3.41 -12.56
C GLY A 203 -10.53 -2.70 -11.22
N LEU A 204 -10.78 -1.38 -11.26
CA LEU A 204 -10.85 -0.55 -10.03
C LEU A 204 -11.93 -1.00 -9.03
N TRP A 205 -13.04 -1.58 -9.48
CA TRP A 205 -14.08 -2.10 -8.59
C TRP A 205 -13.65 -3.33 -7.80
N SER A 206 -12.88 -4.24 -8.43
CA SER A 206 -12.29 -5.38 -7.73
C SER A 206 -11.32 -4.87 -6.67
N VAL A 207 -10.42 -3.97 -7.06
CA VAL A 207 -9.39 -3.40 -6.19
C VAL A 207 -10.03 -2.71 -4.98
N ALA A 208 -10.98 -1.80 -5.19
CA ALA A 208 -11.58 -1.05 -4.09
C ALA A 208 -12.25 -1.94 -3.04
N VAL A 209 -12.91 -3.04 -3.44
CA VAL A 209 -13.54 -3.96 -2.50
C VAL A 209 -12.50 -4.83 -1.78
N THR A 210 -11.49 -5.32 -2.50
CA THR A 210 -10.43 -6.10 -1.87
C THR A 210 -9.63 -5.25 -0.88
N ASP A 211 -9.39 -3.98 -1.19
CA ASP A 211 -8.66 -3.03 -0.35
C ASP A 211 -9.31 -2.85 1.02
N VAL A 212 -10.64 -2.75 1.10
CA VAL A 212 -11.35 -2.62 2.37
C VAL A 212 -11.09 -3.83 3.25
N VAL A 213 -11.22 -5.03 2.69
CA VAL A 213 -11.04 -6.28 3.43
C VAL A 213 -9.58 -6.45 3.84
N GLN A 214 -8.64 -6.14 2.94
CA GLN A 214 -7.19 -6.17 3.21
C GLN A 214 -6.81 -5.20 4.34
N LEU A 215 -7.31 -3.96 4.28
CA LEU A 215 -7.06 -2.96 5.30
C LEU A 215 -7.63 -3.38 6.66
N LEU A 216 -8.84 -3.93 6.70
CA LEU A 216 -9.44 -4.43 7.94
C LEU A 216 -8.62 -5.57 8.55
N LEU A 217 -8.21 -6.55 7.73
CA LEU A 217 -7.39 -7.67 8.18
C LEU A 217 -6.03 -7.21 8.70
N LEU A 218 -5.42 -6.22 8.03
CA LEU A 218 -4.18 -5.60 8.45
C LEU A 218 -4.33 -4.89 9.79
N VAL A 219 -5.38 -4.08 9.98
CA VAL A 219 -5.66 -3.39 11.25
C VAL A 219 -5.87 -4.40 12.38
N VAL A 220 -6.67 -5.45 12.15
CA VAL A 220 -6.87 -6.52 13.14
C VAL A 220 -5.55 -7.23 13.44
N GLY A 221 -4.76 -7.56 12.42
CA GLY A 221 -3.45 -8.18 12.59
C GLY A 221 -2.50 -7.35 13.44
N LEU A 222 -2.40 -6.05 13.17
CA LEU A 222 -1.61 -5.12 13.98
C LEU A 222 -2.13 -5.06 15.42
N LEU A 223 -3.43 -4.92 15.63
CA LEU A 223 -4.06 -4.89 16.95
C LEU A 223 -3.80 -6.17 17.76
N VAL A 224 -3.76 -7.33 17.09
CA VAL A 224 -3.42 -8.61 17.73
C VAL A 224 -1.94 -8.64 18.13
N VAL A 225 -1.03 -8.09 17.32
CA VAL A 225 0.41 -8.08 17.61
C VAL A 225 0.75 -7.17 18.80
N VAL A 226 0.07 -6.03 18.95
CA VAL A 226 0.33 -5.04 20.02
C VAL A 226 0.42 -5.66 21.43
N PRO A 227 -0.57 -6.42 21.95
CA PRO A 227 -0.50 -6.99 23.29
C PRO A 227 0.67 -7.97 23.47
N PHE A 228 1.01 -8.78 22.45
CA PHE A 228 2.17 -9.68 22.53
C PHE A 228 3.50 -8.91 22.59
N ALA A 229 3.63 -7.85 21.79
CA ALA A 229 4.80 -6.99 21.81
C ALA A 229 4.93 -6.26 23.17
N LEU A 230 3.84 -5.71 23.68
CA LEU A 230 3.81 -5.04 24.98
C LEU A 230 4.14 -5.99 26.14
N ALA A 231 3.65 -7.24 26.09
CA ALA A 231 3.97 -8.24 27.10
C ALA A 231 5.49 -8.55 27.17
N LYS A 232 6.21 -8.45 26.04
CA LYS A 232 7.67 -8.64 25.98
C LYS A 232 8.46 -7.45 26.56
N VAL A 233 7.92 -6.24 26.44
CA VAL A 233 8.56 -5.00 26.91
C VAL A 233 8.16 -4.66 28.34
N GLY A 234 7.15 -5.33 28.90
CA GLY A 234 6.62 -5.10 30.26
C GLY A 234 5.53 -4.03 30.33
N GLY A 235 4.85 -3.78 29.21
CA GLY A 235 3.68 -2.92 29.10
C GLY A 235 3.94 -1.55 28.45
N LEU A 236 2.86 -0.80 28.22
CA LEU A 236 2.90 0.51 27.56
C LEU A 236 3.76 1.52 28.30
N GLY A 237 3.70 1.54 29.64
CA GLY A 237 4.49 2.48 30.45
C GLY A 237 6.00 2.26 30.31
N GLN A 238 6.44 0.99 30.28
CA GLN A 238 7.84 0.64 30.08
C GLN A 238 8.30 0.92 28.64
N ALA A 239 7.44 0.64 27.65
CA ALA A 239 7.70 0.99 26.25
C ALA A 239 7.84 2.51 26.07
N TRP A 240 6.96 3.30 26.69
CA TRP A 240 7.04 4.76 26.66
C TRP A 240 8.28 5.30 27.38
N SER A 241 8.59 4.77 28.56
CA SER A 241 9.79 5.15 29.31
C SER A 241 11.07 4.83 28.53
N ALA A 242 11.12 3.69 27.84
CA ALA A 242 12.24 3.34 26.95
C ALA A 242 12.34 4.30 25.75
N TYR A 243 11.20 4.72 25.20
CA TYR A 243 11.14 5.71 24.14
C TYR A 243 11.63 7.09 24.62
N GLU A 244 11.19 7.55 25.79
CA GLU A 244 11.67 8.79 26.42
C GLU A 244 13.17 8.73 26.74
N ALA A 245 13.66 7.59 27.24
CA ALA A 245 15.09 7.39 27.48
C ALA A 245 15.89 7.45 26.18
N LYS A 246 15.34 6.94 25.07
CA LYS A 246 15.98 6.96 23.74
C LYS A 246 15.99 8.36 23.12
N MET A 247 14.87 9.09 23.17
CA MET A 247 14.69 10.36 22.45
C MET A 247 14.87 11.61 23.31
N GLY A 248 14.89 11.48 24.63
CA GLY A 248 14.97 12.60 25.56
C GLY A 248 13.86 13.64 25.31
N PRO A 249 14.20 14.94 25.26
CA PRO A 249 13.24 16.00 24.97
C PRO A 249 12.51 15.88 23.62
N ALA A 250 13.03 15.08 22.69
CA ALA A 250 12.41 14.85 21.38
C ALA A 250 11.32 13.77 21.41
N ALA A 251 11.06 13.15 22.58
CA ALA A 251 9.96 12.20 22.80
C ALA A 251 8.58 12.88 22.85
N SER A 252 8.30 13.77 21.90
CA SER A 252 7.06 14.52 21.80
C SER A 252 6.48 14.34 20.39
N PRO A 253 5.14 14.27 20.25
CA PRO A 253 4.49 14.35 18.93
C PRO A 253 4.86 15.64 18.17
N TRP A 254 5.13 16.71 18.92
CA TRP A 254 5.54 18.02 18.40
C TRP A 254 6.85 18.43 19.09
N PRO A 255 7.99 17.99 18.56
CA PRO A 255 9.29 18.25 19.18
C PRO A 255 9.65 19.74 19.10
N SER A 256 10.30 20.26 20.14
CA SER A 256 10.76 21.65 20.14
C SER A 256 12.06 21.82 19.35
N ARG A 257 12.42 23.06 19.04
CA ARG A 257 13.70 23.37 18.36
C ARG A 257 14.89 23.00 19.23
N GLU A 258 14.78 23.16 20.53
CA GLU A 258 15.82 22.77 21.49
C GLU A 258 16.00 21.25 21.51
N ALA A 259 14.91 20.50 21.36
CA ALA A 259 14.93 19.04 21.38
C ALA A 259 15.58 18.41 20.13
N LEU A 260 15.35 18.99 18.94
CA LEU A 260 15.89 18.47 17.67
C LEU A 260 17.14 19.22 17.17
N GLY A 261 17.47 20.38 17.74
CA GLY A 261 18.59 21.20 17.30
C GLY A 261 18.52 21.56 15.82
N SER A 262 19.57 21.22 15.06
CA SER A 262 19.63 21.45 13.61
C SER A 262 18.58 20.65 12.82
N TYR A 263 18.10 19.55 13.37
CA TYR A 263 17.13 18.68 12.72
C TYR A 263 15.68 19.19 12.78
N TYR A 264 15.41 20.24 13.57
CA TYR A 264 14.07 20.81 13.69
C TYR A 264 13.49 21.28 12.36
N TRP A 265 14.30 21.95 11.54
CA TRP A 265 13.85 22.42 10.23
C TRP A 265 13.69 21.29 9.22
N PHE A 266 14.54 20.26 9.29
CA PHE A 266 14.34 19.05 8.49
C PHE A 266 13.03 18.34 8.87
N TRP A 267 12.70 18.29 10.15
CA TRP A 267 11.44 17.71 10.63
C TRP A 267 10.22 18.41 10.00
N TRP A 268 10.21 19.75 9.97
CA TRP A 268 9.15 20.51 9.31
C TRP A 268 9.17 20.41 7.79
N ASP A 269 10.35 20.36 7.18
CA ASP A 269 10.49 20.15 5.74
C ASP A 269 9.89 18.80 5.32
N TYR A 270 10.19 17.71 6.05
CA TYR A 270 9.54 16.40 5.87
C TYR A 270 8.03 16.49 6.06
N ALA A 271 7.55 17.19 7.09
CA ALA A 271 6.11 17.31 7.35
C ALA A 271 5.38 18.01 6.20
N LEU A 272 5.95 19.12 5.71
CA LEU A 272 5.41 19.90 4.59
C LEU A 272 5.51 19.11 3.28
N LEU A 273 6.60 18.39 3.06
CA LEU A 273 6.76 17.49 1.91
C LEU A 273 5.68 16.41 1.89
N LEU A 274 5.39 15.77 3.03
CA LEU A 274 4.36 14.73 3.13
C LEU A 274 2.96 15.33 2.94
N MET A 275 2.70 16.51 3.52
CA MET A 275 1.41 17.20 3.47
C MET A 275 1.08 17.78 2.09
N PHE A 276 2.04 18.44 1.43
CA PHE A 276 1.80 19.13 0.15
C PHE A 276 2.34 18.34 -1.05
N GLY A 277 3.46 17.65 -0.89
CA GLY A 277 4.03 16.79 -1.93
C GLY A 277 3.20 15.54 -2.20
N GLY A 278 2.36 15.11 -1.24
CA GLY A 278 1.37 14.05 -1.45
C GLY A 278 0.19 14.46 -2.36
N ILE A 279 -0.12 15.75 -2.49
CA ILE A 279 -1.32 16.21 -3.22
C ILE A 279 -1.26 15.84 -4.71
N PRO A 280 -0.17 16.14 -5.46
CA PRO A 280 -0.05 15.77 -6.87
C PRO A 280 -0.01 14.26 -7.12
N TRP A 281 0.33 13.49 -6.09
CA TRP A 281 0.48 12.04 -6.13
C TRP A 281 -0.81 11.28 -5.83
N GLN A 282 -1.81 11.92 -5.20
CA GLN A 282 -2.94 11.20 -4.58
C GLN A 282 -4.33 11.62 -5.06
N VAL A 283 -4.44 12.47 -6.08
CA VAL A 283 -5.72 12.91 -6.67
C VAL A 283 -5.79 12.56 -8.16
#